data_AF-A0A7M2C2T0-F1
#
_entry.id   AF-A0A7M2C2T0-F1
#
_cell.length_a   1.000
_cell.length_b   1.000
_cell.length_c   1.000
_cell.angle_alpha   90.00
_cell.angle_beta   90.00
_cell.angle_gamma   90.00
#
_symmetry.space_group_name_H-M   'P 1'
#
loop_
_entity.id
_entity.type
_entity.pdbx_description
1 polymer ?
#
loop_
_entity_poly.entity_id
_entity_poly.type
_entity_poly.pdbx_seq_one_letter_code
_entity_poly.pdbx_strand_id
1 'polypeptide(L)'
;MTYVAEARPRRRKARHEPRRNALERRLSQSRVTRARVDSHVRLLLGRRNEAIGAALADKVPLATVSKIVGIRASDVKRLGGAYQDLDFSGFPEEWHIAVLSAAVRRLDRALAEKQRSVHELRADVLVGLEQGGMDLFRIAALTALPAERIRELIRDPRPIQ
;
A
#
# COMPACT_ATOMS: atom_id res chain seq x y z
N MET A 1 59.89 -25.39 -37.37
CA MET A 1 58.42 -25.34 -37.46
C MET A 1 57.87 -24.93 -36.10
N THR A 2 57.51 -23.66 -35.93
CA THR A 2 57.00 -23.10 -34.67
C THR A 2 55.48 -23.15 -34.68
N TYR A 3 54.90 -23.95 -33.76
CA TYR A 3 53.45 -24.16 -33.68
C TYR A 3 52.76 -23.02 -32.93
N VAL A 4 51.56 -22.68 -33.43
CA VAL A 4 50.74 -21.51 -33.09
C VAL A 4 49.97 -21.73 -31.78
N ALA A 5 49.77 -20.63 -31.06
CA ALA A 5 49.10 -20.49 -29.77
C ALA A 5 47.71 -21.15 -29.67
N GLU A 6 47.49 -21.96 -28.63
CA GLU A 6 46.14 -22.34 -28.20
C GLU A 6 45.51 -21.21 -27.37
N ALA A 7 44.75 -20.36 -28.06
CA ALA A 7 43.84 -19.43 -27.43
C ALA A 7 42.70 -20.23 -26.75
N ARG A 8 42.73 -20.30 -25.42
CA ARG A 8 41.59 -20.82 -24.63
C ARG A 8 40.34 -19.97 -24.90
N PRO A 9 39.17 -20.58 -25.18
CA PRO A 9 37.96 -19.83 -25.42
C PRO A 9 37.53 -19.12 -24.14
N ARG A 10 37.53 -17.78 -24.17
CA ARG A 10 36.92 -16.95 -23.14
C ARG A 10 35.45 -17.31 -23.03
N ARG A 11 35.08 -17.91 -21.89
CA ARG A 11 33.71 -18.14 -21.44
C ARG A 11 32.90 -16.87 -21.68
N ARG A 12 31.97 -16.89 -22.65
CA ARG A 12 31.03 -15.79 -22.91
C ARG A 12 30.30 -15.48 -21.60
N LYS A 13 30.57 -14.32 -21.00
CA LYS A 13 29.71 -13.75 -19.96
C LYS A 13 28.36 -13.47 -20.62
N ALA A 14 27.37 -14.30 -20.31
CA ALA A 14 26.01 -14.13 -20.80
C ALA A 14 25.45 -12.77 -20.37
N ARG A 15 24.75 -12.14 -21.30
CA ARG A 15 24.25 -10.77 -21.33
C ARG A 15 23.07 -10.55 -20.38
N HIS A 16 23.25 -10.80 -19.07
CA HIS A 16 22.18 -10.83 -18.06
C HIS A 16 21.90 -9.51 -17.30
N GLU A 17 22.66 -8.44 -17.55
CA GLU A 17 22.66 -7.24 -16.68
C GLU A 17 21.42 -6.32 -16.71
N PRO A 18 20.72 -6.06 -17.83
CA PRO A 18 19.70 -5.00 -17.85
C PRO A 18 18.38 -5.37 -17.14
N ARG A 19 17.92 -6.63 -17.25
CA ARG A 19 16.66 -7.08 -16.62
C ARG A 19 16.79 -7.22 -15.10
N ARG A 20 17.93 -7.72 -14.63
CA ARG A 20 18.25 -7.81 -13.20
C ARG A 20 18.31 -6.42 -12.56
N ASN A 21 18.94 -5.46 -13.23
CA ASN A 21 19.00 -4.07 -12.77
C ASN A 21 17.61 -3.38 -12.73
N ALA A 22 16.65 -3.78 -13.58
CA ALA A 22 15.29 -3.23 -13.54
C ALA A 22 14.50 -3.78 -12.35
N LEU A 23 14.56 -5.09 -12.11
CA LEU A 23 13.86 -5.73 -10.99
C LEU A 23 14.41 -5.29 -9.63
N GLU A 24 15.73 -5.21 -9.47
CA GLU A 24 16.35 -4.72 -8.23
C GLU A 24 15.94 -3.27 -7.93
N ARG A 25 15.80 -2.43 -8.97
CA ARG A 25 15.26 -1.07 -8.84
C ARG A 25 13.80 -1.06 -8.40
N ARG A 26 12.92 -1.87 -8.99
CA ARG A 26 11.51 -1.95 -8.58
C ARG A 26 11.35 -2.44 -7.13
N LEU A 27 12.10 -3.49 -6.75
CA LEU A 27 12.12 -3.99 -5.38
C LEU A 27 12.61 -2.92 -4.39
N SER A 28 13.64 -2.15 -4.75
CA SER A 28 14.13 -1.03 -3.93
C SER A 28 13.11 0.10 -3.81
N GLN A 29 12.43 0.44 -4.90
CA GLN A 29 11.39 1.46 -4.94
C GLN A 29 10.13 1.06 -4.17
N SER A 30 9.85 -0.24 -4.07
CA SER A 30 8.66 -0.75 -3.36
C SER A 30 8.55 -0.25 -1.92
N ARG A 31 9.69 -0.07 -1.22
CA ARG A 31 9.71 0.49 0.15
C ARG A 31 9.12 1.90 0.17
N VAL A 32 9.58 2.76 -0.74
CA VAL A 32 9.15 4.16 -0.82
C VAL A 32 7.67 4.23 -1.21
N THR A 33 7.27 3.42 -2.20
CA THR A 33 5.86 3.32 -2.62
C THR A 33 4.96 2.90 -1.46
N ARG A 34 5.30 1.82 -0.75
CA ARG A 34 4.50 1.36 0.42
C ARG A 34 4.40 2.44 1.50
N ALA A 35 5.52 3.06 1.87
CA ALA A 35 5.53 4.11 2.89
C ALA A 35 4.65 5.31 2.49
N ARG A 36 4.72 5.73 1.22
CA ARG A 36 3.87 6.79 0.68
C ARG A 36 2.38 6.40 0.74
N VAL A 37 2.04 5.19 0.30
CA VAL A 37 0.65 4.73 0.27
C VAL A 37 0.10 4.56 1.69
N ASP A 38 0.86 4.00 2.62
CA ASP A 38 0.45 3.87 4.02
C ASP A 38 0.23 5.23 4.68
N SER A 39 1.12 6.20 4.42
CA SER A 39 0.95 7.58 4.88
C SER A 39 -0.32 8.21 4.30
N HIS A 40 -0.58 8.01 3.00
CA HIS A 40 -1.77 8.53 2.35
C HIS A 40 -3.06 7.92 2.92
N VAL A 41 -3.09 6.61 3.16
CA VAL A 41 -4.24 5.94 3.81
C VAL A 41 -4.47 6.49 5.21
N ARG A 42 -3.42 6.67 6.02
CA ARG A 42 -3.54 7.25 7.36
C ARG A 42 -4.09 8.67 7.34
N LEU A 43 -3.61 9.50 6.41
CA LEU A 43 -4.13 10.86 6.21
C LEU A 43 -5.62 10.85 5.87
N LEU A 44 -6.05 9.99 4.94
CA LEU A 44 -7.45 9.89 4.54
C LEU A 44 -8.35 9.33 5.63
N LEU A 45 -7.85 8.38 6.43
CA LEU A 45 -8.55 7.90 7.63
C LEU A 45 -8.79 9.04 8.62
N GLY A 46 -7.77 9.87 8.89
CA GLY A 46 -7.89 11.05 9.73
C GLY A 46 -8.96 12.00 9.22
N ARG A 47 -8.91 12.37 7.93
CA ARG A 47 -9.89 13.26 7.28
C ARG A 47 -11.32 12.71 7.31
N ARG A 48 -11.49 11.40 7.10
CA ARG A 48 -12.81 10.75 7.22
C ARG A 48 -13.35 10.85 8.65
N ASN A 49 -12.50 10.60 9.65
CA ASN A 49 -12.91 10.65 11.04
C ASN A 49 -13.26 12.08 11.49
N GLU A 50 -12.49 13.07 11.03
CA GLU A 50 -12.80 14.49 11.23
C GLU A 50 -14.14 14.88 10.60
N ALA A 51 -14.40 14.45 9.36
CA ALA A 51 -15.70 14.67 8.70
C ALA A 51 -16.87 14.00 9.43
N ILE A 52 -16.64 12.82 10.05
CA ILE A 52 -17.63 12.18 10.92
C ILE A 52 -17.90 13.06 12.14
N GLY A 53 -16.85 13.59 12.78
CA GLY A 53 -16.98 14.51 13.91
C GLY A 53 -17.81 15.74 13.56
N ALA A 54 -17.45 16.43 12.46
CA ALA A 54 -18.15 17.62 12.00
C ALA A 54 -19.63 17.37 11.69
N ALA A 55 -19.95 16.26 11.01
CA ALA A 55 -21.33 15.89 10.73
C ALA A 55 -22.15 15.65 12.02
N LEU A 56 -21.56 15.00 13.02
CA LEU A 56 -22.23 14.76 14.30
C LEU A 56 -22.40 16.04 15.14
N ALA A 57 -21.43 16.96 15.10
CA ALA A 57 -21.53 18.27 15.73
C ALA A 57 -22.72 19.06 15.14
N ASP A 58 -22.88 19.01 13.81
CA ASP A 58 -24.00 19.61 13.07
C ASP A 58 -25.29 18.77 13.09
N LYS A 59 -25.41 17.83 14.03
CA LYS A 59 -26.62 17.05 14.31
C LYS A 59 -27.08 16.12 13.17
N VAL A 60 -26.20 15.80 12.22
CA VAL A 60 -26.52 14.78 11.20
C VAL A 60 -26.81 13.44 11.89
N PRO A 61 -27.91 12.74 11.56
CA PRO A 61 -28.29 11.51 12.23
C PRO A 61 -27.19 10.44 12.16
N LEU A 62 -26.90 9.81 13.30
CA LEU A 62 -25.89 8.74 13.40
C LEU A 62 -26.12 7.60 12.40
N ALA A 63 -27.39 7.25 12.15
CA ALA A 63 -27.77 6.23 11.18
C ALA A 63 -27.40 6.63 9.74
N THR A 64 -27.59 7.91 9.38
CA THR A 64 -27.20 8.46 8.07
C THR A 64 -25.69 8.38 7.89
N VAL A 65 -24.92 8.85 8.88
CA VAL A 65 -23.44 8.79 8.85
C VAL A 65 -22.95 7.33 8.76
N SER A 66 -23.52 6.43 9.56
CA SER A 66 -23.19 5.00 9.54
C SER A 66 -23.43 4.37 8.17
N LYS A 67 -24.57 4.68 7.54
CA LYS A 67 -24.92 4.18 6.20
C LYS A 67 -23.93 4.67 5.13
N ILE A 68 -23.55 5.95 5.16
CA ILE A 68 -22.65 6.53 4.15
C ILE A 68 -21.22 6.00 4.32
N VAL A 69 -20.74 5.93 5.56
CA VAL A 69 -19.37 5.50 5.84
C VAL A 69 -19.21 3.97 5.73
N GLY A 70 -20.31 3.22 5.86
CA GLY A 70 -20.29 1.76 5.77
C GLY A 70 -19.69 1.09 7.02
N ILE A 71 -19.75 1.77 8.18
CA ILE A 71 -19.29 1.22 9.46
C ILE A 71 -20.42 1.23 10.48
N ARG A 72 -20.30 0.41 11.53
CA ARG A 72 -21.33 0.28 12.58
C ARG A 72 -21.55 1.62 13.29
N ALA A 73 -22.80 1.91 13.65
CA ALA A 73 -23.15 3.12 14.39
C ALA A 73 -22.37 3.27 15.72
N SER A 74 -22.02 2.16 16.38
CA SER A 74 -21.16 2.15 17.56
C SER A 74 -19.75 2.67 17.28
N ASP A 75 -19.19 2.32 16.11
CA ASP A 75 -17.89 2.82 15.67
C ASP A 75 -17.96 4.29 15.27
N VAL A 76 -19.02 4.71 14.58
CA VAL A 76 -19.26 6.13 14.27
C VAL A 76 -19.32 6.94 15.56
N LYS A 77 -20.09 6.49 16.56
CA LYS A 77 -20.20 7.15 17.87
C LYS A 77 -18.85 7.24 18.57
N ARG A 78 -18.07 6.15 18.58
CA ARG A 78 -16.73 6.13 19.18
C ARG A 78 -15.77 7.08 18.47
N LEU A 79 -15.78 7.11 17.14
CA LEU A 79 -14.92 7.99 16.34
C LEU A 79 -15.34 9.45 16.51
N GLY A 80 -16.62 9.77 16.43
CA GLY A 80 -17.16 11.10 16.69
C GLY A 80 -16.89 11.58 18.11
N GLY A 81 -16.89 10.66 19.07
CA GLY A 81 -16.54 10.92 20.46
C GLY A 81 -15.12 11.46 20.66
N ALA A 82 -14.20 11.26 19.71
CA ALA A 82 -12.86 11.85 19.74
C ALA A 82 -12.83 13.32 19.27
N TYR A 83 -13.96 13.85 18.80
CA TYR A 83 -14.11 15.20 18.25
C TYR A 83 -15.26 15.96 18.94
N GLN A 84 -15.50 15.68 20.22
CA GLN A 84 -16.58 16.31 20.99
C GLN A 84 -16.42 17.83 21.14
N ASP A 85 -15.18 18.32 21.02
CA ASP A 85 -14.85 19.74 21.11
C ASP A 85 -15.10 20.51 19.80
N LEU A 86 -15.63 19.85 18.76
CA LEU A 86 -16.01 20.54 17.53
C LEU A 86 -17.28 21.38 17.75
N ASP A 87 -17.16 22.67 17.48
CA ASP A 87 -18.28 23.60 17.48
C ASP A 87 -19.26 23.31 16.34
N PHE A 88 -20.53 23.68 16.57
CA PHE A 88 -21.56 23.67 15.54
C PHE A 88 -21.17 24.66 14.42
N SER A 89 -20.93 24.14 13.22
CA SER A 89 -20.54 24.93 12.05
C SER A 89 -21.73 25.41 11.23
N GLY A 90 -22.90 24.79 11.41
CA GLY A 90 -24.14 25.20 10.75
C GLY A 90 -24.24 24.83 9.28
N PHE A 91 -23.42 23.89 8.80
CA PHE A 91 -23.54 23.41 7.43
C PHE A 91 -24.78 22.51 7.28
N PRO A 92 -25.47 22.57 6.13
CA PRO A 92 -26.60 21.68 5.85
C PRO A 92 -26.20 20.20 5.88
N GLU A 93 -27.15 19.33 6.20
CA GLU A 93 -26.94 17.88 6.20
C GLU A 93 -26.43 17.38 4.84
N GLU A 94 -26.98 17.88 3.73
CA GLU A 94 -26.59 17.46 2.38
C GLU A 94 -25.11 17.75 2.09
N TRP A 95 -24.57 18.83 2.68
CA TRP A 95 -23.17 19.17 2.56
C TRP A 95 -22.29 18.11 3.26
N HIS A 96 -22.64 17.75 4.49
CA HIS A 96 -21.94 16.71 5.25
C HIS A 96 -22.01 15.35 4.57
N ILE A 97 -23.18 15.00 4.02
CA ILE A 97 -23.38 13.77 3.23
C ILE A 97 -22.42 13.75 2.03
N ALA A 98 -22.30 14.86 1.30
CA ALA A 98 -21.41 14.96 0.14
C ALA A 98 -19.94 14.82 0.54
N VAL A 99 -19.52 15.49 1.62
CA VAL A 99 -18.14 15.42 2.14
C VAL A 99 -17.80 14.01 2.61
N LEU A 100 -18.66 13.37 3.40
CA LEU A 100 -18.47 11.99 3.86
C LEU A 100 -18.38 11.02 2.67
N SER A 101 -19.28 11.14 1.70
CA SER A 101 -19.28 10.29 0.50
C SER A 101 -18.01 10.47 -0.34
N ALA A 102 -17.46 11.69 -0.40
CA ALA A 102 -16.20 11.95 -1.07
C ALA A 102 -15.00 11.38 -0.30
N ALA A 103 -15.00 11.50 1.04
CA ALA A 103 -13.96 10.97 1.90
C ALA A 103 -13.88 9.43 1.82
N VAL A 104 -15.02 8.74 1.86
CA VAL A 104 -15.12 7.28 1.68
C VAL A 104 -14.54 6.86 0.33
N ARG A 105 -15.01 7.48 -0.77
CA ARG A 105 -14.52 7.15 -2.11
C ARG A 105 -13.01 7.37 -2.28
N ARG A 106 -12.45 8.41 -1.66
CA ARG A 106 -10.99 8.65 -1.68
C ARG A 106 -10.25 7.58 -0.89
N LEU A 107 -10.76 7.20 0.28
CA LEU A 107 -10.17 6.16 1.11
C LEU A 107 -10.20 4.80 0.40
N ASP A 108 -11.32 4.42 -0.22
CA ASP A 108 -11.45 3.17 -0.97
C ASP A 108 -10.42 3.09 -2.11
N ARG A 109 -10.23 4.19 -2.84
CA ARG A 109 -9.20 4.28 -3.90
C ARG A 109 -7.79 4.09 -3.34
N ALA A 110 -7.48 4.71 -2.21
CA ALA A 110 -6.17 4.58 -1.56
C ALA A 110 -5.93 3.16 -1.01
N LEU A 111 -6.96 2.51 -0.47
CA LEU A 111 -6.89 1.11 -0.04
C LEU A 111 -6.68 0.17 -1.24
N ALA A 112 -7.36 0.42 -2.36
CA ALA A 112 -7.14 -0.32 -3.60
C ALA A 112 -5.73 -0.10 -4.17
N GLU A 113 -5.18 1.11 -4.08
CA GLU A 113 -3.77 1.39 -4.43
C GLU A 113 -2.80 0.65 -3.50
N LYS A 114 -3.06 0.63 -2.19
CA LYS A 114 -2.28 -0.14 -1.22
C LYS A 114 -2.25 -1.61 -1.59
N GLN A 115 -3.42 -2.19 -1.86
CA GLN A 115 -3.52 -3.58 -2.22
C GLN A 115 -2.80 -3.90 -3.54
N ARG A 116 -2.92 -3.03 -4.56
CA ARG A 116 -2.15 -3.16 -5.80
C ARG A 116 -0.64 -3.11 -5.55
N SER A 117 -0.16 -2.19 -4.72
CA SER A 117 1.28 -2.09 -4.39
C SER A 117 1.82 -3.36 -3.71
N VAL A 118 1.01 -4.03 -2.90
CA VAL A 118 1.35 -5.32 -2.27
C VAL A 118 1.37 -6.44 -3.31
N HIS A 119 0.41 -6.47 -4.24
CA HIS A 119 0.39 -7.45 -5.33
C HIS A 119 1.58 -7.28 -6.29
N GLU A 120 1.92 -6.06 -6.66
CA GLU A 120 3.08 -5.75 -7.51
C GLU A 120 4.39 -6.18 -6.83
N LEU A 121 4.55 -5.86 -5.54
CA LEU A 121 5.68 -6.33 -4.76
C LEU A 121 5.76 -7.86 -4.76
N ARG A 122 4.64 -8.56 -4.52
CA ARG A 122 4.61 -10.02 -4.51
C ARG A 122 5.05 -10.59 -5.85
N ALA A 123 4.54 -10.04 -6.96
CA ALA A 123 4.94 -10.45 -8.29
C ALA A 123 6.45 -10.25 -8.51
N ASP A 124 7.00 -9.09 -8.14
CA ASP A 124 8.44 -8.82 -8.25
C ASP A 124 9.29 -9.76 -7.39
N VAL A 125 8.83 -10.09 -6.18
CA VAL A 125 9.49 -11.07 -5.30
C VAL A 125 9.52 -12.46 -5.94
N LEU A 126 8.39 -12.94 -6.46
CA LEU A 126 8.30 -14.25 -7.12
C LEU A 126 9.22 -14.31 -8.34
N VAL A 127 9.21 -13.29 -9.19
CA VAL A 127 10.12 -13.18 -10.34
C VAL A 127 11.58 -13.22 -9.90
N GLY A 128 11.92 -12.53 -8.80
CA GLY A 128 13.28 -12.50 -8.26
C GLY A 128 13.78 -13.87 -7.78
N LEU A 129 12.89 -14.64 -7.13
CA LEU A 129 13.19 -15.98 -6.61
C LEU A 129 13.22 -17.05 -7.72
N GLU A 130 12.22 -17.07 -8.60
CA GLU A 130 12.05 -18.10 -9.64
C GLU A 130 13.13 -18.02 -10.73
N GLN A 131 13.57 -16.82 -11.09
CA GLN A 131 14.60 -16.64 -12.12
C GLN A 131 16.03 -16.96 -11.61
N GLY A 132 16.17 -17.43 -10.36
CA GLY A 132 17.47 -17.77 -9.74
C GLY A 132 18.43 -16.57 -9.62
N GLY A 133 17.93 -15.35 -9.84
CA GLY A 133 18.72 -14.14 -9.89
C GLY A 133 18.98 -13.52 -8.52
N MET A 134 18.14 -13.80 -7.53
CA MET A 134 18.22 -13.25 -6.18
C MET A 134 17.80 -14.28 -5.13
N ASP A 135 18.56 -14.34 -4.04
CA ASP A 135 18.14 -15.08 -2.85
C ASP A 135 17.19 -14.25 -1.97
N LEU A 136 16.59 -14.93 -0.99
CA LEU A 136 15.64 -14.33 -0.05
C LEU A 136 16.24 -13.14 0.73
N PHE A 137 17.53 -13.19 1.07
CA PHE A 137 18.21 -12.15 1.85
C PHE A 137 18.48 -10.89 1.00
N ARG A 138 18.81 -11.07 -0.28
CA ARG A 138 18.95 -9.98 -1.24
C ARG A 138 17.62 -9.26 -1.42
N ILE A 139 16.52 -9.99 -1.57
CA ILE A 139 15.18 -9.41 -1.66
C ILE A 139 14.80 -8.70 -0.35
N ALA A 140 15.12 -9.28 0.80
CA ALA A 140 14.92 -8.65 2.12
C ALA A 140 15.65 -7.30 2.22
N ALA A 141 16.91 -7.27 1.81
CA ALA A 141 17.73 -6.06 1.81
C ALA A 141 17.14 -4.97 0.89
N LEU A 142 16.73 -5.33 -0.33
CA LEU A 142 16.18 -4.37 -1.30
C LEU A 142 14.81 -3.83 -0.86
N THR A 143 13.94 -4.69 -0.36
CA THR A 143 12.57 -4.32 0.01
C THR A 143 12.46 -3.76 1.44
N ALA A 144 13.53 -3.83 2.23
CA ALA A 144 13.55 -3.57 3.67
C ALA A 144 12.43 -4.34 4.43
N LEU A 145 12.13 -5.56 3.99
CA LEU A 145 11.23 -6.48 4.68
C LEU A 145 12.03 -7.60 5.34
N PRO A 146 11.64 -8.05 6.55
CA PRO A 146 12.19 -9.26 7.13
C PRO A 146 11.98 -10.47 6.21
N ALA A 147 12.90 -11.44 6.24
CA ALA A 147 12.79 -12.66 5.45
C ALA A 147 11.49 -13.42 5.74
N GLU A 148 11.06 -13.49 7.00
CA GLU A 148 9.77 -14.09 7.37
C GLU A 148 8.60 -13.38 6.69
N ARG A 149 8.63 -12.04 6.63
CA ARG A 149 7.58 -11.27 6.00
C ARG A 149 7.51 -11.53 4.49
N ILE A 150 8.66 -11.75 3.86
CA ILE A 150 8.71 -12.16 2.44
C ILE A 150 8.14 -13.57 2.27
N ARG A 151 8.44 -14.50 3.18
CA ARG A 151 7.85 -15.86 3.16
C ARG A 151 6.34 -15.85 3.32
N GLU A 152 5.81 -15.01 4.20
CA GLU A 152 4.35 -14.81 4.34
C GLU A 152 3.74 -14.29 3.04
N LEU A 153 4.39 -13.28 2.44
CA LEU A 153 3.93 -12.65 1.19
C LEU A 153 3.82 -13.64 0.03
N ILE A 154 4.74 -14.60 -0.07
CA ILE A 154 4.69 -15.64 -1.11
C ILE A 154 3.72 -16.77 -0.74
N ARG A 155 3.61 -17.15 0.53
CA ARG A 155 2.81 -18.29 1.01
C ARG A 155 1.30 -18.07 0.92
N ASP A 156 0.80 -16.87 1.25
CA ASP A 156 -0.64 -16.62 1.29
C ASP A 156 -1.09 -15.82 0.04
N PRO A 157 -2.03 -16.33 -0.78
CA PRO A 157 -2.62 -15.54 -1.86
C PRO A 157 -3.58 -14.45 -1.37
N ARG A 158 -3.91 -14.42 -0.08
CA ARG A 158 -4.86 -13.47 0.49
C ARG A 158 -4.18 -12.12 0.79
N PRO A 159 -4.89 -10.99 0.62
CA PRO A 159 -4.37 -9.69 0.99
C PRO A 159 -4.06 -9.66 2.48
N ILE A 160 -2.91 -9.09 2.82
CA ILE A 160 -2.56 -8.73 4.19
C ILE A 160 -3.66 -7.78 4.68
N GLN A 161 -4.45 -8.24 5.66
CA GLN A 161 -5.47 -7.45 6.36
C GLN A 161 -4.82 -6.39 7.25
#